data_AF-N6X7P3-F1
#
_entry.id   AF-N6X7P3-F1
#
_cell.length_a   1.000
_cell.length_b   1.000
_cell.length_c   1.000
_cell.angle_alpha   90.00
_cell.angle_beta   90.00
_cell.angle_gamma   90.00
#
_symmetry.space_group_name_H-M   'P 1'
#
loop_
_entity.id
_entity.type
_entity.pdbx_description
1 polymer ?
#
loop_
_entity_poly.entity_id
_entity_poly.type
_entity_poly.pdbx_seq_one_letter_code
_entity_poly.pdbx_strand_id
1 'polypeptide(L)' 'MIHPWLQSTWTRLVELGERLPHALLFVGPAGLGKRALAEALAARLLCDAPGADGHAC' A
#
# COMPACT_ATOMS: atom_id res chain seq x y z
N MET A 1 3.49 7.42 6.38
CA MET A 1 2.88 6.71 7.53
C MET A 1 1.47 6.31 7.13
N ILE A 2 1.16 5.00 7.18
CA ILE A 2 -0.19 4.49 6.86
C ILE A 2 -1.07 4.61 8.11
N HIS A 3 -2.29 5.12 7.95
CA HIS A 3 -3.22 5.27 9.07
C HIS A 3 -3.69 3.91 9.61
N PRO A 4 -3.98 3.78 10.92
CA PRO A 4 -4.37 2.50 11.55
C PRO A 4 -5.55 1.80 10.87
N TRP A 5 -6.55 2.55 10.42
CA TRP A 5 -7.74 1.99 9.75
C TRP A 5 -7.47 1.49 8.32
N LEU A 6 -6.33 1.82 7.72
CA LEU A 6 -5.91 1.32 6.40
C LEU A 6 -4.99 0.10 6.49
N GLN A 7 -4.62 -0.34 7.70
CA GLN A 7 -3.66 -1.45 7.90
C GLN A 7 -4.15 -2.76 7.28
N SER A 8 -5.43 -3.11 7.42
CA SER A 8 -5.99 -4.31 6.78
C SER A 8 -5.94 -4.24 5.25
N THR A 9 -6.12 -3.05 4.67
CA THR A 9 -6.01 -2.84 3.22
C THR A 9 -4.54 -2.94 2.79
N TRP A 10 -3.62 -2.40 3.58
CA TRP A 10 -2.18 -2.52 3.37
C TRP A 10 -1.72 -3.98 3.35
N THR A 11 -2.05 -4.75 4.38
CA THR A 11 -1.72 -6.18 4.47
C THR A 11 -2.19 -6.93 3.23
N ARG A 12 -3.44 -6.70 2.81
CA ARG A 12 -3.98 -7.33 1.60
C ARG A 12 -3.22 -6.97 0.33
N LEU A 13 -2.81 -5.71 0.17
CA LEU A 13 -2.02 -5.27 -1.00
C LEU A 13 -0.62 -5.90 -1.00
N VAL A 14 0.01 -5.99 0.17
CA VAL A 14 1.32 -6.62 0.38
C VAL A 14 1.28 -8.11 0.04
N GLU A 15 0.23 -8.81 0.49
CA GLU A 15 0.01 -10.25 0.26
C GLU A 15 -0.27 -10.60 -1.21
N LEU A 16 -0.81 -9.65 -1.99
CA LEU A 16 -1.02 -9.89 -3.42
C LEU A 16 0.30 -10.07 -4.18
N GLY A 17 1.36 -9.34 -3.82
CA GLY A 17 2.68 -9.45 -4.46
C GLY A 17 2.58 -9.42 -5.99
N GLU A 18 3.15 -10.43 -6.64
CA GLU A 18 3.10 -10.63 -8.10
C GLU A 18 1.68 -10.72 -8.69
N ARG A 19 0.65 -10.98 -7.87
CA ARG A 19 -0.76 -11.05 -8.28
C ARG A 19 -1.45 -9.69 -8.22
N LEU A 20 -0.72 -8.61 -7.96
CA LEU A 20 -1.27 -7.26 -7.93
C LEU A 20 -1.76 -6.86 -9.34
N PRO A 21 -2.99 -6.34 -9.50
CA PRO A 21 -3.45 -5.80 -10.76
C PRO A 21 -2.57 -4.65 -11.26
N HIS A 22 -2.35 -4.58 -12.57
CA HIS A 22 -1.62 -3.48 -13.24
C HIS A 22 -2.25 -2.08 -13.05
N ALA A 23 -3.52 -2.00 -12.66
CA ALA A 23 -4.22 -0.76 -12.38
C ALA A 23 -5.09 -0.89 -11.12
N LEU A 24 -4.89 0.02 -10.18
CA LEU A 24 -5.65 0.09 -8.93
C LEU A 24 -6.33 1.46 -8.82
N LEU A 25 -7.60 1.46 -8.41
CA LEU A 25 -8.36 2.67 -8.12
C LEU A 25 -8.62 2.78 -6.61
N PHE A 26 -8.08 3.82 -5.98
CA PHE A 26 -8.28 4.09 -4.56
C PHE A 26 -9.47 5.04 -4.35
N VAL A 27 -10.58 4.52 -3.80
CA VAL A 27 -11.83 5.28 -3.58
C VAL A 27 -12.11 5.46 -2.09
N GLY A 28 -12.59 6.65 -1.73
CA GLY A 28 -13.00 6.96 -0.36
C GLY A 28 -13.11 8.46 -0.11
N PRO A 29 -13.73 8.88 1.01
CA PRO A 29 -13.91 10.29 1.36
C PRO A 29 -12.59 11.05 1.45
N ALA A 30 -12.68 12.38 1.39
CA ALA A 30 -11.54 13.25 1.69
C ALA A 30 -11.04 12.98 3.12
N GLY A 31 -9.73 13.00 3.32
CA GLY A 31 -9.12 12.75 4.64
C GLY A 31 -8.94 11.27 5.03
N LEU A 32 -9.46 10.28 4.29
CA LEU A 32 -9.29 8.86 4.62
C LEU A 32 -7.82 8.38 4.60
N GLY A 33 -6.93 9.12 3.93
CA GLY A 33 -5.53 8.72 3.75
C GLY A 33 -5.26 7.86 2.52
N LYS A 34 -6.21 7.78 1.57
CA LYS A 34 -6.06 7.02 0.30
C LYS A 34 -4.79 7.35 -0.49
N ARG A 35 -4.37 8.61 -0.50
CA ARG A 35 -3.13 9.06 -1.15
C ARG A 35 -1.89 8.51 -0.45
N ALA A 36 -1.86 8.56 0.89
CA ALA A 36 -0.75 8.02 1.67
C ALA A 36 -0.59 6.51 1.49
N LEU A 37 -1.70 5.77 1.37
CA LEU A 37 -1.68 4.34 1.04
C LEU A 37 -1.11 4.08 -0.35
N ALA A 38 -1.55 4.84 -1.36
CA ALA A 38 -1.06 4.71 -2.73
C ALA A 38 0.44 5.05 -2.85
N GLU A 39 0.89 6.11 -2.19
CA GLU A 39 2.30 6.51 -2.14
C GLU A 39 3.15 5.44 -1.44
N ALA A 40 2.67 4.86 -0.33
CA ALA A 40 3.37 3.77 0.35
C ALA A 40 3.47 2.49 -0.50
N LEU A 41 2.40 2.16 -1.24
CA LEU A 41 2.43 1.03 -2.18
C LEU A 41 3.42 1.28 -3.33
N ALA A 42 3.43 2.49 -3.89
CA ALA A 42 4.39 2.86 -4.92
C ALA A 42 5.84 2.75 -4.41
N ALA A 43 6.12 3.26 -3.21
CA ALA A 43 7.44 3.13 -2.59
C ALA A 43 7.85 1.66 -2.38
N ARG A 44 6.92 0.80 -1.93
CA ARG A 44 7.17 -0.64 -1.78
C ARG A 44 7.49 -1.30 -3.12
N LEU A 45 6.73 -1.01 -4.17
CA LEU A 45 6.92 -1.62 -5.50
C LEU A 45 8.25 -1.23 -6.14
N LEU A 46 8.83 -0.10 -5.75
CA LEU A 46 10.13 0.37 -6.19
C LEU A 46 11.29 -0.08 -5.30
N CYS A 47 11.00 -0.80 -4.21
CA CYS A 47 11.99 -1.27 -3.26
C CYS A 47 12.43 -2.71 -3.60
N ASP A 48 13.73 -2.90 -3.84
CA ASP A 48 14.28 -4.23 -4.15
C ASP A 48 14.20 -5.21 -2.97
N ALA A 49 14.22 -4.69 -1.74
CA ALA A 49 14.19 -5.48 -0.51
C ALA A 49 13.28 -4.83 0.55
N PRO A 50 11.95 -4.98 0.44
CA PRO A 50 11.02 -4.45 1.44
C PRO A 50 11.22 -5.06 2.83
N GLY A 51 10.91 -4.30 3.88
CA GLY A 51 10.93 -4.77 5.26
C GLY A 51 9.92 -5.90 5.53
N ALA A 52 10.08 -6.56 6.68
CA ALA A 52 9.20 -7.67 7.09
C ALA A 52 7.73 -7.26 7.29
N ASP A 53 7.48 -5.98 7.59
CA ASP A 53 6.16 -5.34 7.69
C ASP A 53 5.60 -4.91 6.31
N GLY A 54 6.36 -5.19 5.26
CA GLY A 54 6.06 -4.88 3.88
C GLY A 54 6.33 -3.43 3.47
N HIS A 55 6.84 -2.59 4.36
CA HIS A 55 7.20 -1.23 4.00
C HIS A 55 8.47 -1.16 3.14
N ALA A 56 8.60 -0.09 2.37
CA ALA A 56 9.82 0.20 1.62
C ALA A 56 11.02 0.42 2.57
N CYS A 57 12.22 0.22 2.04
CA CYS A 57 13.51 0.41 2.70
C CYS A 57 13.71 1.81 3.30
#